data_AF-A0A3P6CBK8-F1
#
_entry.id   AF-A0A3P6CBK8-F1
#
_cell.length_a   1.000
_cell.length_b   1.000
_cell.length_c   1.000
_cell.angle_alpha   90.00
_cell.angle_beta   90.00
_cell.angle_gamma   90.00
#
_symmetry.space_group_name_H-M   'P 1'
#
loop_
_entity.id
_entity.type
_entity.pdbx_description
1 polymer ?
#
loop_
_entity_poly.entity_id
_entity_poly.type
_entity_poly.pdbx_seq_one_letter_code
_entity_poly.pdbx_strand_id
1 'polypeptide(L)'
;MSVLFRLTSKVASLAKSGRIATARQVFDEMPERDTVAWNTMLTSYSRLGLHQEAISMFAHLRFSDAKPDGYSFTAILSTCASLRDVRLGTQVHSLVIRSSYDASLEVNNSLIDMYGNSGEFESGVDVLMKCRKGLCMRGI
;
A
#
# COMPACT_ATOMS: atom_id res chain seq x y z
N MET A 1 -15.05 14.31 14.22
CA MET A 1 -13.58 14.47 14.18
C MET A 1 -12.83 13.98 15.43
N SER A 2 -13.30 14.18 16.67
CA SER A 2 -12.51 13.83 17.88
C SER A 2 -12.41 12.32 18.23
N VAL A 3 -13.44 11.51 17.94
CA VAL A 3 -13.46 10.07 18.27
C VAL A 3 -12.64 9.24 17.27
N LEU A 4 -12.74 9.55 15.98
CA LEU A 4 -11.99 8.89 14.91
C LEU A 4 -10.48 8.98 15.15
N PHE A 5 -9.96 10.17 15.43
CA PHE A 5 -8.53 10.39 15.70
C PHE A 5 -8.03 9.60 16.94
N ARG A 6 -8.87 9.48 17.98
CA ARG A 6 -8.54 8.69 19.18
C ARG A 6 -8.45 7.20 18.87
N LEU A 7 -9.32 6.67 18.01
CA LEU A 7 -9.30 5.25 17.64
C LEU A 7 -8.15 4.95 16.68
N THR A 8 -7.91 5.81 15.68
CA THR A 8 -6.75 5.69 14.78
C THR A 8 -5.42 5.69 15.54
N SER A 9 -5.26 6.60 16.50
CA SER A 9 -4.04 6.64 17.35
C SER A 9 -3.91 5.41 18.26
N LYS A 10 -5.02 4.86 18.78
CA LYS A 10 -5.03 3.61 19.55
C LYS A 10 -4.61 2.40 18.69
N VAL A 11 -5.13 2.29 17.46
CA VAL A 11 -4.74 1.24 16.50
C VAL A 11 -3.24 1.33 16.22
N ALA A 12 -2.72 2.53 15.91
CA ALA A 12 -1.31 2.76 15.64
C ALA A 12 -0.41 2.40 16.83
N SER A 13 -0.80 2.80 18.04
CA SER A 13 -0.05 2.46 19.26
C SER A 13 -0.01 0.96 19.50
N LEU A 14 -1.15 0.27 19.41
CA LEU A 14 -1.23 -1.19 19.62
C LEU A 14 -0.41 -1.96 18.58
N ALA A 15 -0.49 -1.57 17.31
CA ALA A 15 0.26 -2.20 16.24
C ALA A 15 1.78 -2.01 16.44
N LYS A 16 2.22 -0.80 16.82
CA LYS A 16 3.64 -0.51 17.12
C LYS A 16 4.16 -1.31 18.32
N SER A 17 3.31 -1.60 19.30
CA SER A 17 3.65 -2.43 20.46
C SER A 17 3.57 -3.94 20.19
N GLY A 18 3.41 -4.37 18.93
CA GLY A 18 3.34 -5.79 18.55
C GLY A 18 2.00 -6.46 18.87
N ARG A 19 1.01 -5.71 19.37
CA ARG A 19 -0.32 -6.23 19.73
C ARG A 19 -1.27 -6.20 18.53
N ILE A 20 -0.85 -6.78 17.41
CA ILE A 20 -1.54 -6.64 16.12
C ILE A 20 -2.97 -7.19 16.14
N ALA A 21 -3.22 -8.28 16.87
CA ALA A 21 -4.58 -8.83 17.02
C ALA A 21 -5.51 -7.86 17.76
N THR A 22 -5.04 -7.21 18.83
CA THR A 22 -5.82 -6.19 19.54
C THR A 22 -6.01 -4.94 18.67
N ALA A 23 -4.98 -4.53 17.93
CA ALA A 23 -5.09 -3.43 16.98
C ALA A 23 -6.17 -3.71 15.93
N ARG A 24 -6.21 -4.95 15.41
CA ARG A 24 -7.23 -5.40 14.46
C ARG A 24 -8.64 -5.36 15.05
N GLN A 25 -8.83 -5.85 16.27
CA GLN A 25 -10.13 -5.79 16.93
C GLN A 25 -10.63 -4.35 17.06
N VAL A 26 -9.78 -3.43 17.55
CA VAL A 26 -10.14 -2.01 17.66
C VAL A 26 -10.48 -1.43 16.28
N PHE A 27 -9.70 -1.77 15.25
CA PHE A 27 -9.96 -1.37 13.88
C PHE A 27 -11.32 -1.89 13.36
N ASP A 28 -11.70 -3.13 13.67
CA ASP A 28 -12.97 -3.74 13.25
C ASP A 28 -14.19 -3.13 13.99
N GLU A 29 -13.99 -2.62 15.20
CA GLU A 29 -15.02 -1.94 15.99
C GLU A 29 -15.21 -0.45 15.58
N MET A 30 -14.32 0.11 14.75
CA MET A 30 -14.45 1.50 14.29
C MET A 30 -15.68 1.68 13.38
N PRO A 31 -16.58 2.63 13.67
CA PRO A 31 -17.73 2.90 12.80
C PRO A 31 -17.30 3.52 11.46
N GLU A 32 -16.30 4.39 11.49
CA GLU A 32 -15.68 5.02 10.33
C GLU A 32 -14.16 4.81 10.40
N ARG A 33 -13.52 4.61 9.25
CA ARG A 33 -12.08 4.36 9.14
C ARG A 33 -11.48 5.28 8.11
N ASP A 34 -10.56 6.14 8.54
CA ASP A 34 -9.77 6.95 7.62
C ASP A 34 -8.62 6.15 7.00
N THR A 35 -8.03 6.72 5.95
CA THR A 35 -6.89 6.14 5.24
C THR A 35 -5.71 5.87 6.18
N VAL A 36 -5.55 6.65 7.25
CA VAL A 36 -4.47 6.46 8.24
C VAL A 36 -4.67 5.15 9.03
N ALA A 37 -5.89 4.86 9.49
CA ALA A 37 -6.19 3.60 10.18
C ALA A 37 -5.97 2.39 9.25
N TRP A 38 -6.41 2.49 7.99
CA TRP A 38 -6.18 1.44 6.99
C TRP A 38 -4.70 1.22 6.72
N ASN A 39 -3.95 2.30 6.46
CA ASN A 39 -2.50 2.25 6.19
C ASN A 39 -1.72 1.70 7.39
N THR A 40 -2.16 2.03 8.61
CA THR A 40 -1.56 1.50 9.84
C THR A 40 -1.67 -0.02 9.88
N MET A 41 -2.86 -0.58 9.66
CA MET A 41 -3.05 -2.04 9.66
C MET A 41 -2.30 -2.71 8.50
N LEU A 42 -2.42 -2.16 7.29
CA LEU A 42 -1.77 -2.67 6.09
C LEU A 42 -0.25 -2.74 6.24
N THR A 43 0.39 -1.63 6.64
CA THR A 43 1.84 -1.57 6.83
C THR A 43 2.31 -2.44 7.99
N SER A 44 1.51 -2.56 9.05
CA SER A 44 1.86 -3.41 10.20
C SER A 44 1.83 -4.88 9.83
N TYR A 45 0.81 -5.34 9.10
CA TYR A 45 0.77 -6.72 8.59
C TYR A 45 1.92 -7.00 7.63
N SER A 46 2.19 -6.08 6.68
CA SER A 46 3.31 -6.21 5.75
C SER A 46 4.66 -6.36 6.47
N ARG A 47 4.92 -5.54 7.49
CA ARG A 47 6.18 -5.56 8.27
C ARG A 47 6.34 -6.81 9.14
N LEU A 48 5.24 -7.38 9.60
CA LEU A 48 5.23 -8.59 10.42
C LEU A 48 5.33 -9.89 9.59
N GLY A 49 5.40 -9.79 8.25
CA GLY A 49 5.37 -10.96 7.36
C GLY A 49 3.98 -11.60 7.22
N LEU A 50 2.93 -10.95 7.73
CA LEU A 50 1.54 -11.37 7.65
C LEU A 50 0.95 -10.92 6.31
N HIS A 51 1.54 -11.43 5.23
CA HIS A 51 1.32 -10.93 3.88
C HIS A 51 -0.12 -11.16 3.38
N GLN A 52 -0.74 -12.27 3.76
CA GLN A 52 -2.11 -12.58 3.35
C GLN A 52 -3.12 -11.61 3.97
N GLU A 53 -2.89 -11.23 5.22
CA GLU A 53 -3.66 -10.23 5.95
C GLU A 53 -3.44 -8.84 5.35
N ALA A 54 -2.21 -8.49 4.98
CA ALA A 54 -1.92 -7.24 4.27
C ALA A 54 -2.68 -7.16 2.94
N ILE A 55 -2.67 -8.24 2.14
CA ILE A 55 -3.39 -8.32 0.88
C ILE A 55 -4.91 -8.19 1.10
N SER A 56 -5.45 -8.89 2.10
CA SER A 56 -6.86 -8.80 2.48
C SER A 56 -7.24 -7.37 2.89
N MET A 57 -6.42 -6.73 3.73
CA MET A 57 -6.63 -5.34 4.14
C MET A 57 -6.65 -4.37 2.96
N PHE A 58 -5.71 -4.53 2.02
CA PHE A 58 -5.68 -3.72 0.81
C PHE A 58 -6.91 -3.96 -0.08
N ALA A 59 -7.35 -5.22 -0.21
CA ALA A 59 -8.55 -5.57 -0.97
C ALA A 59 -9.79 -4.86 -0.40
N HIS A 60 -9.95 -4.83 0.91
CA HIS A 60 -11.05 -4.09 1.55
C HIS A 60 -10.93 -2.57 1.38
N LEU A 61 -9.72 -2.00 1.53
CA LEU A 61 -9.48 -0.57 1.35
C LEU A 61 -9.86 -0.07 -0.06
N ARG A 62 -9.65 -0.88 -1.10
CA ARG A 62 -10.02 -0.52 -2.49
C ARG A 62 -11.50 -0.17 -2.64
N PHE A 63 -12.35 -0.85 -1.87
CA PHE A 63 -13.80 -0.70 -1.94
C PHE A 63 -14.37 0.16 -0.81
N SER A 64 -13.56 0.59 0.16
CA SER A 64 -13.99 1.54 1.20
C SER A 64 -14.08 2.97 0.65
N ASP A 65 -14.68 3.86 1.43
CA ASP A 65 -14.78 5.29 1.11
C ASP A 65 -13.43 6.01 1.21
N ALA A 66 -12.51 5.49 2.03
CA ALA A 66 -11.18 6.08 2.24
C ALA A 66 -10.28 6.00 1.00
N LYS A 67 -10.48 4.95 0.19
CA LYS A 67 -9.67 4.58 -0.98
C LYS A 67 -8.15 4.42 -0.70
N PRO A 68 -7.42 3.68 -1.54
CA PRO A 68 -5.97 3.58 -1.42
C PRO A 68 -5.29 4.91 -1.75
N ASP A 69 -4.25 5.26 -0.99
CA ASP A 69 -3.34 6.37 -1.29
C ASP A 69 -1.92 5.87 -1.63
N GLY A 70 -0.98 6.79 -1.83
CA GLY A 70 0.41 6.45 -2.14
C GLY A 70 1.05 5.57 -1.05
N TYR A 71 0.73 5.79 0.22
CA TYR A 71 1.22 4.95 1.31
C TYR A 71 0.61 3.55 1.25
N SER A 72 -0.68 3.43 0.89
CA SER A 72 -1.31 2.13 0.67
C SER A 72 -0.60 1.35 -0.44
N PHE A 73 -0.30 2.02 -1.56
CA PHE A 73 0.36 1.40 -2.71
C PHE A 73 1.79 0.96 -2.40
N THR A 74 2.60 1.80 -1.76
CA THR A 74 3.97 1.42 -1.35
C THR A 74 3.97 0.20 -0.42
N ALA A 75 3.04 0.14 0.54
CA ALA A 75 2.92 -0.98 1.47
C ALA A 75 2.56 -2.30 0.77
N ILE A 76 1.57 -2.30 -0.12
CA ILE A 76 1.16 -3.52 -0.81
C ILE A 76 2.20 -3.95 -1.87
N LEU A 77 2.89 -3.01 -2.52
CA LEU A 77 4.00 -3.31 -3.44
C LEU A 77 5.18 -3.94 -2.71
N SER A 78 5.51 -3.43 -1.52
CA SER A 78 6.51 -4.05 -0.64
C SER A 78 6.10 -5.48 -0.26
N THR A 79 4.83 -5.72 0.05
CA THR A 79 4.30 -7.08 0.30
C THR A 79 4.48 -7.97 -0.93
N CYS A 80 4.19 -7.48 -2.14
CA CYS A 80 4.40 -8.23 -3.38
C CYS A 80 5.88 -8.57 -3.60
N ALA A 81 6.78 -7.62 -3.31
CA ALA A 81 8.22 -7.80 -3.41
C ALA A 81 8.73 -8.89 -2.45
N SER A 82 8.28 -8.87 -1.19
CA SER A 82 8.63 -9.89 -0.19
C SER A 82 8.16 -11.29 -0.59
N LEU A 83 6.98 -11.39 -1.20
CA LEU A 83 6.45 -12.66 -1.72
C LEU A 83 7.05 -13.07 -3.07
N ARG A 84 7.75 -12.16 -3.75
CA ARG A 84 8.15 -12.29 -5.16
C ARG A 84 6.98 -12.61 -6.09
N ASP A 85 5.77 -12.16 -5.75
CA ASP A 85 4.56 -12.40 -6.54
C ASP A 85 4.40 -11.30 -7.61
N VAL A 86 5.05 -11.53 -8.76
CA VAL A 86 4.97 -10.63 -9.93
C VAL A 86 3.53 -10.43 -10.36
N ARG A 87 2.72 -11.49 -10.35
CA ARG A 87 1.35 -11.45 -10.86
C ARG A 87 0.49 -10.52 -10.00
N LEU A 88 0.64 -10.57 -8.68
CA LEU A 88 -0.01 -9.61 -7.79
C LEU A 88 0.56 -8.20 -7.99
N GLY A 89 1.89 -8.07 -8.08
CA GLY A 89 2.57 -6.80 -8.34
C GLY A 89 2.09 -6.09 -9.61
N THR A 90 1.89 -6.82 -10.72
CA THR A 90 1.36 -6.28 -11.98
C THR A 90 -0.09 -5.82 -11.86
N GLN A 91 -0.92 -6.54 -11.10
CA GLN A 91 -2.29 -6.11 -10.81
C GLN A 91 -2.29 -4.81 -10.00
N VAL A 92 -1.44 -4.71 -8.98
CA VAL A 92 -1.28 -3.49 -8.18
C VAL A 92 -0.74 -2.35 -9.03
N HIS A 93 0.24 -2.58 -9.89
CA HIS A 93 0.77 -1.56 -10.82
C HIS A 93 -0.34 -1.00 -11.74
N SER A 94 -1.19 -1.88 -12.28
CA SER A 94 -2.33 -1.44 -13.09
C SER A 94 -3.29 -0.55 -12.28
N LEU A 95 -3.48 -0.84 -10.98
CA LEU A 95 -4.26 0.00 -10.08
C LEU A 95 -3.59 1.34 -9.79
N VAL A 96 -2.26 1.38 -9.62
CA VAL A 96 -1.49 2.63 -9.43
C VAL A 96 -1.77 3.61 -10.58
N ILE A 97 -1.69 3.14 -11.82
CA ILE A 97 -1.97 3.95 -13.02
C ILE A 97 -3.43 4.42 -13.02
N ARG A 98 -4.37 3.52 -12.79
CA ARG A 98 -5.81 3.85 -12.77
C ARG A 98 -6.18 4.84 -11.67
N SER A 99 -5.46 4.81 -10.56
CA SER A 99 -5.64 5.72 -9.43
C SER A 99 -4.77 6.99 -9.52
N SER A 100 -4.07 7.21 -10.63
CA SER A 100 -3.22 8.40 -10.87
C SER A 100 -2.05 8.56 -9.88
N TYR A 101 -1.48 7.45 -9.39
CA TYR A 101 -0.29 7.44 -8.53
C TYR A 101 1.01 7.11 -9.30
N ASP A 102 0.95 6.97 -10.62
CA ASP A 102 2.08 6.64 -11.50
C ASP A 102 3.15 7.76 -11.59
N ALA A 103 2.82 8.97 -11.14
CA ALA A 103 3.75 10.08 -11.01
C ALA A 103 4.38 10.19 -9.60
N SER A 104 3.94 9.41 -8.60
CA SER A 104 4.51 9.44 -7.26
C SER A 104 5.88 8.76 -7.25
N LEU A 105 6.89 9.50 -6.80
CA LEU A 105 8.26 8.98 -6.68
C LEU A 105 8.32 7.80 -5.71
N GLU A 106 7.61 7.89 -4.59
CA GLU A 106 7.56 6.87 -3.55
C GLU A 106 6.96 5.56 -4.07
N VAL A 107 5.84 5.66 -4.80
CA VAL A 107 5.18 4.51 -5.42
C VAL A 107 6.05 3.90 -6.52
N ASN A 108 6.69 4.73 -7.34
CA ASN A 108 7.59 4.28 -8.40
C ASN A 108 8.82 3.56 -7.85
N ASN A 109 9.43 4.06 -6.77
CA ASN A 109 10.53 3.36 -6.09
C ASN A 109 10.07 1.98 -5.58
N SER A 110 8.86 1.89 -5.01
CA SER A 110 8.31 0.61 -4.56
C SER A 110 7.99 -0.35 -5.71
N LEU A 111 7.60 0.16 -6.89
CA LEU A 111 7.42 -0.65 -8.10
C LEU A 111 8.76 -1.23 -8.60
N ILE A 112 9.82 -0.41 -8.61
CA ILE A 112 11.17 -0.85 -9.00
C ILE A 112 11.65 -1.95 -8.05
N ASP A 113 11.51 -1.75 -6.74
CA ASP A 113 11.89 -2.75 -5.74
C ASP A 113 11.11 -4.06 -5.94
N MET A 114 9.81 -3.98 -6.28
CA MET A 114 8.97 -5.14 -6.52
C MET A 114 9.39 -5.93 -7.77
N TYR A 115 9.60 -5.27 -8.91
CA TYR A 115 10.07 -5.94 -10.13
C TYR A 115 11.52 -6.42 -10.01
N GLY A 116 12.39 -5.67 -9.33
CA GLY A 116 13.78 -6.06 -9.10
C GLY A 116 13.90 -7.31 -8.22
N ASN A 117 13.11 -7.41 -7.16
CA ASN A 117 13.16 -8.57 -6.24
C ASN A 117 12.49 -9.83 -6.79
N SER A 118 11.68 -9.71 -7.83
CA SER A 118 11.01 -10.84 -8.46
C SER A 118 11.81 -11.52 -9.57
N GLY A 119 12.98 -10.96 -9.94
CA GLY A 119 13.86 -11.50 -10.98
C GLY A 119 13.50 -11.07 -12.40
N GLU A 120 12.39 -10.33 -12.57
CA GLU A 120 11.89 -9.79 -13.85
C GLU A 120 12.42 -8.34 -14.05
N PHE A 121 13.73 -8.21 -14.20
CA PHE A 121 14.40 -6.90 -14.30
C PHE A 121 13.99 -6.06 -15.52
N GLU A 122 13.64 -6.70 -16.64
CA GLU A 122 13.22 -6.01 -17.87
C GLU A 122 11.92 -5.21 -17.66
N SER A 123 11.00 -5.73 -16.85
CA SER A 123 9.74 -5.04 -16.53
C SER A 123 9.96 -3.79 -15.64
N GLY A 124 10.96 -3.82 -14.75
CA GLY A 124 11.28 -2.68 -13.87
C GLY A 124 11.85 -1.48 -14.62
N VAL A 125 12.67 -1.72 -15.66
CA VAL A 125 13.20 -0.67 -16.53
C VAL A 125 12.08 -0.02 -17.37
N ASP A 126 11.12 -0.83 -17.84
CA ASP A 126 9.96 -0.33 -18.57
C ASP A 126 9.04 0.56 -17.72
N VAL A 127 8.88 0.25 -16.42
CA VAL A 127 8.17 1.12 -15.46
C VAL A 127 8.87 2.48 -15.37
N LEU A 128 10.19 2.49 -15.13
CA LEU A 128 11.00 3.71 -15.07
C LEU A 128 10.89 4.56 -16.35
N MET A 129 10.93 3.90 -17.51
CA MET A 129 10.85 4.56 -18.82
C MET A 129 9.48 5.20 -19.07
N LYS A 130 8.38 4.54 -18.67
CA LYS A 130 7.02 5.10 -18.79
C LYS A 130 6.81 6.31 -17.88
N CYS A 131 7.29 6.25 -16.63
CA CYS A 131 7.20 7.39 -15.70
C CYS A 131 8.01 8.61 -16.16
N ARG A 132 9.21 8.39 -16.73
CA ARG A 132 10.04 9.50 -17.24
C ARG A 132 9.44 10.20 -18.46
N LYS A 133 8.73 9.47 -19.32
CA LYS A 133 7.98 10.05 -20.45
C LYS A 133 6.74 10.83 -20.00
N GLY A 134 6.05 10.39 -18.95
CA GLY A 134 4.89 11.09 -18.37
C GLY A 134 5.25 12.44 -17.73
N LEU A 135 6.43 12.55 -17.10
CA LEU A 135 6.96 13.81 -16.56
C LEU A 135 7.37 14.83 -17.64
N CYS A 136 7.83 14.38 -18.81
CA CYS A 136 8.18 15.26 -19.92
C CYS A 136 6.95 15.87 -20.63
N MET A 137 5.77 15.23 -20.59
CA MET A 137 4.57 15.76 -21.25
C MET A 137 3.69 16.66 -20.36
N ARG A 138 4.04 16.84 -19.08
CA ARG A 138 3.35 17.76 -18.15
C ARG A 138 4.08 19.09 -17.94
N GLY A 139 5.13 19.34 -18.72
CA GLY A 139 5.99 20.54 -18.63
C GLY A 139 5.91 21.46 -19.86
N ILE A 140 4.84 21.40 -20.66
CA ILE A 140 4.56 22.34 -21.75
C ILE A 140 3.11 22.80 -21.63
#